data_AF-A0A1G2RII5-F1
#
_entry.id   AF-A0A1G2RII5-F1
#
_cell.length_a   1.000
_cell.length_b   1.000
_cell.length_c   1.000
_cell.angle_alpha   90.00
_cell.angle_beta   90.00
_cell.angle_gamma   90.00
#
_symmetry.space_group_name_H-M   'P 1'
#
loop_
_entity.id
_entity.type
_entity.pdbx_description
1 polymer ?
#
loop_
_entity_poly.entity_id
_entity_poly.type
_entity_poly.pdbx_seq_one_letter_code
_entity_poly.pdbx_strand_id
1 'polypeptide(L)' 'MMYTIEPVFRMRWNEVEGAYESTGEQIGYQCLGNGSVLAYGETESEAWENAMEDAWGTSRGGDAQAGAVVATR' A
#
# COMPACT_ATOMS: atom_id res chain seq x y z
N MET A 1 1.23 15.48 -7.99
CA MET A 1 1.00 14.34 -7.10
C MET A 1 2.33 13.61 -7.01
N MET A 2 2.96 13.59 -5.83
CA MET A 2 4.21 12.85 -5.65
C MET A 2 3.83 11.45 -5.24
N TYR A 3 4.28 10.48 -6.04
CA TYR A 3 4.05 9.08 -5.80
C TYR A 3 5.38 8.43 -5.40
N THR A 4 5.34 7.50 -4.46
CA THR A 4 6.53 6.80 -3.98
C THR A 4 6.22 5.33 -3.89
N ILE A 5 7.13 4.50 -4.41
CA ILE A 5 7.01 3.05 -4.34
C ILE A 5 7.87 2.59 -3.17
N GLU A 6 7.27 1.83 -2.25
CA GLU A 6 7.96 1.29 -1.10
C GLU A 6 7.81 -0.24 -1.06
N PRO A 7 8.85 -0.98 -0.64
CA PRO A 7 8.75 -2.41 -0.43
C PRO A 7 7.85 -2.73 0.77
N VAL A 8 7.01 -3.75 0.62
CA VAL A 8 6.15 -4.27 1.68
C VAL A 8 6.78 -5.54 2.23
N PHE A 9 6.97 -5.57 3.54
CA PHE A 9 7.51 -6.72 4.25
C PHE A 9 6.43 -7.42 5.05
N ARG A 10 6.52 -8.75 5.11
CA ARG A 10 5.64 -9.54 5.96
C ARG A 10 5.87 -9.19 7.41
N MET A 11 4.78 -8.93 8.11
CA MET A 11 4.79 -8.69 9.54
C MET A 11 4.34 -9.96 10.26
N ARG A 12 5.01 -10.31 11.36
CA ARG A 12 4.53 -11.34 12.28
C ARG A 12 4.21 -10.70 13.63
N TRP A 13 3.17 -11.22 14.27
CA TRP A 13 2.87 -10.83 15.64
C TRP A 13 3.86 -11.48 16.60
N ASN A 14 4.55 -10.67 17.40
CA ASN A 14 5.41 -11.13 18.47
C ASN A 14 4.64 -11.07 19.79
N GLU A 15 4.29 -12.23 20.34
CA GLU A 15 3.56 -12.31 21.61
C GLU A 15 4.37 -11.83 22.82
N VAL A 16 5.70 -11.87 22.75
CA VAL A 16 6.60 -11.45 23.84
C VAL A 16 6.66 -9.93 23.93
N GLU A 17 6.79 -9.25 22.79
CA GLU A 17 6.86 -7.79 22.73
C GLU A 17 5.49 -7.13 22.59
N GLY A 18 4.44 -7.91 22.30
CA GLY A 18 3.09 -7.39 22.04
C GLY A 18 3.05 -6.45 20.83
N ALA A 19 3.88 -6.73 19.82
CA ALA A 19 4.08 -5.86 18.66
C ALA A 19 4.21 -6.67 17.38
N TYR A 20 3.88 -6.05 16.25
CA TYR A 20 4.22 -6.57 14.94
C TYR A 20 5.68 -6.28 14.63
N GLU A 21 6.44 -7.32 14.32
CA GLU A 21 7.82 -7.21 13.85
C GLU A 21 7.90 -7.64 12.37
N SER A 22 8.77 -6.98 11.60
CA SER A 22 9.03 -7.39 10.23
C SER A 22 9.79 -8.71 10.23
N THR A 23 9.36 -9.67 9.42
CA THR A 23 10.09 -10.92 9.22
C THR A 23 11.29 -10.76 8.27
N GLY A 24 11.42 -9.60 7.62
CA GLY A 24 12.38 -9.35 6.55
C GLY A 24 12.03 -10.02 5.21
N GLU A 25 10.95 -10.81 5.16
CA GLU A 25 10.43 -11.38 3.92
C GLU A 25 9.70 -10.28 3.14
N GLN A 26 10.28 -9.83 2.03
CA GLN A 26 9.59 -8.93 1.12
C GLN A 26 8.47 -9.69 0.40
N ILE A 27 7.25 -9.18 0.51
CA ILE A 27 6.05 -9.79 -0.08
C ILE A 27 5.47 -8.96 -1.22
N GLY A 28 6.03 -7.79 -1.50
CA GLY A 28 5.62 -6.97 -2.63
C GLY A 28 6.05 -5.52 -2.48
N TYR A 29 5.28 -4.65 -3.13
CA TYR A 29 5.46 -3.21 -3.17
C TYR A 29 4.12 -2.51 -2.98
N GLN A 30 4.16 -1.31 -2.42
CA GLN A 30 3.03 -0.40 -2.31
C GLN A 30 3.36 0.92 -2.99
N CYS A 31 2.39 1.49 -3.68
CA CYS A 31 2.48 2.84 -4.22
C CYS A 31 1.74 3.80 -3.28
N LEU A 32 2.48 4.78 -2.75
CA LEU A 32 1.98 5.83 -1.90
C LEU A 32 1.75 7.10 -2.71
N GLY A 33 0.64 7.80 -2.47
CA GLY A 33 0.40 9.14 -2.99
C GLY A 33 -0.17 10.05 -1.90
N ASN A 34 0.45 11.22 -1.71
CA ASN A 34 0.04 12.20 -0.70
C ASN A 34 -0.15 11.64 0.73
N GLY A 35 0.63 10.61 1.10
CA GLY A 35 0.57 9.99 2.43
C GLY A 35 -0.42 8.83 2.58
N SER A 36 -1.08 8.41 1.51
CA SER A 36 -1.97 7.25 1.51
C SER A 36 -1.49 6.17 0.54
N VAL A 37 -1.68 4.90 0.89
CA VAL A 37 -1.47 3.78 -0.04
C VAL A 37 -2.57 3.81 -1.09
N LEU A 38 -2.17 3.80 -2.36
CA LEU A 38 -3.06 3.77 -3.51
C LEU A 38 -3.21 2.35 -4.06
N ALA A 39 -2.11 1.60 -4.13
CA ALA A 39 -2.13 0.23 -4.65
C ALA A 39 -0.98 -0.62 -4.12
N TYR A 40 -1.14 -1.94 -4.29
CA TYR A 40 -0.13 -2.95 -4.05
C TYR A 40 0.23 -3.68 -5.35
N GLY A 41 1.42 -4.30 -5.40
CA GLY A 41 1.85 -5.17 -6.49
C GLY A 41 2.95 -6.12 -6.04
N GLU A 42 3.15 -7.22 -6.75
CA GLU A 42 4.25 -8.16 -6.47
C GLU A 42 5.60 -7.55 -6.94
N THR A 43 5.55 -6.61 -7.90
CA THR A 43 6.69 -5.85 -8.40
C THR A 43 6.47 -4.34 -8.29
N GLU A 44 7.55 -3.55 -8.35
CA GLU A 44 7.47 -2.08 -8.35
C GLU A 44 6.59 -1.57 -9.49
N SER A 45 6.81 -2.08 -10.70
CA SER A 45 6.04 -1.70 -11.90
C SER A 45 4.56 -2.01 -11.74
N GLU A 46 4.22 -3.18 -11.19
CA GLU A 46 2.83 -3.57 -10.97
C GLU A 46 2.14 -2.68 -9.93
N ALA A 47 2.82 -2.36 -8.83
CA ALA A 47 2.28 -1.43 -7.83
C ALA A 47 2.03 -0.03 -8.41
N TRP A 48 2.89 0.42 -9.33
CA TRP A 48 2.71 1.69 -10.05
C TRP A 48 1.54 1.65 -11.04
N GLU A 49 1.47 0.62 -11.87
CA GLU A 49 0.41 0.45 -12.87
C GLU A 49 -0.95 0.36 -12.19
N ASN A 50 -1.05 -0.43 -11.12
CA ASN A 50 -2.28 -0.53 -10.32
C ASN A 50 -2.67 0.82 -9.69
N ALA A 51 -1.71 1.60 -9.21
CA ALA A 51 -2.00 2.93 -8.66
C ALA A 51 -2.47 3.92 -9.73
N MET A 52 -1.95 3.81 -10.95
CA MET A 52 -2.41 4.64 -12.07
C MET A 52 -3.82 4.24 -12.50
N GLU A 53 -4.15 2.95 -12.59
CA GLU A 53 -5.51 2.49 -12.88
C GLU A 53 -6.52 3.00 -11.83
N ASP A 54 -6.21 2.90 -10.53
CA ASP A 54 -7.11 3.33 -9.45
C ASP A 54 -7.28 4.87 -9.38
N ALA A 55 -6.18 5.61 -9.60
CA ALA A 55 -6.21 7.07 -9.70
C ALA A 55 -7.00 7.56 -10.93
N TRP A 56 -6.98 6.80 -12.03
CA TRP A 56 -7.75 7.09 -13.24
C TRP A 56 -9.22 6.68 -13.11
N GLY A 57 -9.52 5.61 -12.37
CA GLY A 57 -10.89 5.23 -12.00
C GLY A 57 -11.58 6.28 -11.14
N THR A 58 -10.84 6.87 -10.19
CA THR A 58 -11.37 7.91 -9.29
C THR A 58 -11.60 9.26 -9.98
N SER A 59 -10.91 9.55 -11.08
CA SER A 59 -11.00 10.83 -11.79
C SER A 59 -12.09 10.90 -12.87
N ARG A 60 -12.84 9.82 -13.12
CA ARG A 60 -13.91 9.79 -14.15
C ARG A 60 -15.35 9.61 -13.68
N GLY A 61 -15.62 9.41 -12.40
CA GLY A 61 -17.00 9.55 -11.93
C GLY A 61 -17.33 8.85 -10.64
N GLY A 62 -17.80 9.65 -9.68
CA GLY A 62 -18.75 9.23 -8.65
C GLY A 62 -18.09 8.69 -7.39
N ASP A 63 -18.38 9.37 -6.29
CA ASP A 63 -18.55 8.81 -4.95
C ASP A 63 -18.16 7.33 -4.76
N ALA A 64 -16.96 7.07 -4.27
CA ALA A 64 -16.66 5.82 -3.59
C ALA A 64 -15.76 6.11 -2.39
N GLN A 65 -16.43 6.34 -1.26
CA GLN A 65 -15.90 6.02 0.05
C GLN A 65 -15.39 4.57 0.05
N ALA A 66 -14.09 4.37 -0.01
CA ALA A 66 -13.42 3.15 0.44
C ALA A 66 -12.15 3.63 1.18
N GLY A 67 -12.20 3.85 2.48
CA GLY A 67 -12.58 2.82 3.44
C GLY A 67 -11.51 1.74 3.57
N ALA A 68 -10.24 2.01 3.21
CA ALA A 68 -9.11 1.18 3.60
C ALA A 68 -8.33 1.88 4.71
N VAL A 69 -8.75 1.64 5.96
CA VAL A 69 -7.92 1.94 7.14
C VAL A 69 -6.77 0.93 7.12
N VAL A 70 -5.68 1.27 6.46
CA VAL A 70 -4.38 0.65 6.75
C VAL A 70 -3.77 1.52 7.84
N ALA A 71 -3.80 1.00 9.06
CA ALA A 71 -3.14 1.63 10.20
C ALA A 71 -1.63 1.72 9.92
N THR A 72 -1.18 2.90 9.53
CA THR A 72 0.23 3.28 9.60
C THR A 72 0.52 3.67 11.04
N ARG A 73 1.50 3.00 11.65
CA ARG A 73 2.06 3.35 12.96
C ARG A 73 3.32 4.17 12.77
#